data_AF-A0A943GBI4-F1
#
_entry.id   AF-A0A943GBI4-F1
#
_cell.length_a   1.000
_cell.length_b   1.000
_cell.length_c   1.000
_cell.angle_alpha   90.00
_cell.angle_beta   90.00
_cell.angle_gamma   90.00
#
_symmetry.space_group_name_H-M   'P 1'
#
loop_
_entity.id
_entity.type
_entity.pdbx_description
1 polymer ?
#
loop_
_entity_poly.entity_id
_entity_poly.type
_entity_poly.pdbx_seq_one_letter_code
_entity_poly.pdbx_strand_id
1 'polypeptide(L)'
;MAHDVWLPKGYMLPGRIKIRSLLYTGDNWQIFATDGLSNILLVRPKLAEKWSTSGLLDAAVFGRVPFGNEIFWSILSDKKYTLGPVGSGKPPENTVDALAFALALNESRKLLKDASFHDALYIEQYARLLPTWTLTPAVDDEVVLGTWLTGGVVMPTTSFRRLAHLTGWMPAGELAKIVTAAGLAIPANVALLDRRKSASTQQIEGNATTGKEAANYKTGTAPELAEVQVFKLPGRPQLEEFFNEHVI
;
A
#
# COMPACT_ATOMS: atom_id res chain seq x y z
N MET A 1 -15.72 -19.30 -4.63
CA MET A 1 -15.60 -20.75 -4.85
C MET A 1 -14.34 -21.23 -4.12
N ALA A 2 -14.39 -22.34 -3.39
CA ALA A 2 -13.20 -22.87 -2.73
C ALA A 2 -12.28 -23.48 -3.78
N HIS A 3 -11.08 -22.94 -3.95
CA HIS A 3 -10.07 -23.54 -4.81
C HIS A 3 -9.42 -24.72 -4.05
N ASP A 4 -9.36 -25.89 -4.70
CA ASP A 4 -8.68 -27.05 -4.12
C ASP A 4 -7.19 -26.74 -3.89
N VAL A 5 -6.72 -27.05 -2.68
CA VAL A 5 -5.32 -26.85 -2.30
C VAL A 5 -4.46 -27.88 -3.02
N TRP A 6 -3.50 -27.44 -3.82
CA TRP A 6 -2.71 -28.36 -4.66
C TRP A 6 -1.72 -29.21 -3.87
N LEU A 7 -1.04 -28.63 -2.89
CA LEU A 7 -0.09 -29.35 -2.05
C LEU A 7 -0.58 -29.44 -0.60
N PRO A 8 -0.53 -30.64 0.02
CA PRO A 8 -0.92 -30.79 1.42
C PRO A 8 0.11 -30.14 2.35
N LYS A 9 -0.36 -29.74 3.53
CA LYS A 9 0.52 -29.29 4.61
C LYS A 9 1.55 -30.38 4.95
N GLY A 10 2.80 -29.99 5.10
CA GLY A 10 3.92 -30.89 5.37
C GLY A 10 4.57 -31.50 4.12
N TYR A 11 4.02 -31.26 2.92
CA TYR A 11 4.66 -31.69 1.67
C TYR A 11 6.09 -31.12 1.57
N MET A 12 7.04 -31.97 1.20
CA MET A 12 8.47 -31.64 1.18
C MET A 12 8.89 -31.23 -0.24
N LEU A 13 9.33 -29.98 -0.36
CA LEU A 13 9.87 -29.41 -1.59
C LEU A 13 11.33 -29.82 -1.81
N PRO A 14 11.84 -29.70 -3.05
CA PRO A 14 13.27 -29.76 -3.32
C PRO A 14 14.03 -28.79 -2.40
N GLY A 15 15.04 -29.27 -1.67
CA GLY A 15 15.77 -28.48 -0.66
C GLY A 15 15.32 -28.69 0.80
N ARG A 16 14.47 -29.68 1.09
CA ARG A 16 14.01 -30.06 2.44
C ARG A 16 13.17 -29.00 3.15
N ILE A 17 12.57 -28.09 2.39
CA ILE A 17 11.61 -27.10 2.86
C ILE A 17 10.20 -27.71 2.84
N LYS A 18 9.38 -27.47 3.85
CA LYS A 18 8.01 -28.00 3.94
C LYS A 18 6.96 -26.93 3.74
N ILE A 19 5.89 -27.29 3.06
CA ILE A 19 4.67 -26.48 2.95
C ILE A 19 4.00 -26.35 4.33
N ARG A 20 3.70 -25.13 4.75
CA ARG A 20 3.02 -24.84 6.03
C ARG A 20 1.53 -24.57 5.83
N SER A 21 1.20 -23.66 4.93
CA SER A 21 -0.18 -23.21 4.68
C SER A 21 -0.30 -22.54 3.32
N LEU A 22 -1.49 -22.60 2.73
CA LEU A 22 -1.87 -21.79 1.58
C LEU A 22 -2.02 -20.33 2.02
N LEU A 23 -1.41 -19.39 1.29
CA LEU A 23 -1.53 -17.94 1.52
C LEU A 23 -2.54 -17.32 0.56
N TYR A 24 -2.39 -17.61 -0.73
CA TYR A 24 -3.22 -17.06 -1.80
C TYR A 24 -3.47 -18.12 -2.86
N THR A 25 -4.57 -17.99 -3.59
CA THR A 25 -4.98 -18.95 -4.61
C THR A 25 -5.66 -18.23 -5.77
N GLY A 26 -5.52 -18.78 -6.97
CA GLY A 26 -6.25 -18.41 -8.17
C GLY A 26 -6.37 -19.61 -9.11
N ASP A 27 -6.92 -19.40 -10.30
CA ASP A 27 -7.26 -20.50 -11.21
C ASP A 27 -6.06 -21.36 -11.64
N ASN A 28 -4.93 -20.71 -11.90
CA ASN A 28 -3.74 -21.34 -12.47
C ASN A 28 -2.49 -21.12 -11.63
N TRP A 29 -2.64 -20.68 -10.38
CA TRP A 29 -1.53 -20.43 -9.47
C TRP A 29 -1.96 -20.52 -8.00
N GLN A 30 -1.01 -20.85 -7.12
CA GLN A 30 -1.18 -20.83 -5.67
C GLN A 30 0.11 -20.37 -4.99
N ILE A 31 0.01 -19.60 -3.91
CA ILE A 31 1.14 -19.17 -3.11
C ILE A 31 1.06 -19.84 -1.75
N PHE A 32 2.14 -20.49 -1.33
CA PHE A 32 2.24 -21.16 -0.04
C PHE A 32 3.31 -20.53 0.85
N ALA A 33 2.99 -20.47 2.13
CA ALA A 33 4.00 -20.27 3.17
C ALA A 33 4.77 -21.57 3.37
N THR A 34 6.07 -21.45 3.57
CA THR A 34 6.93 -22.59 3.95
C THR A 34 7.48 -22.45 5.36
N ASP A 35 8.06 -23.53 5.89
CA ASP A 35 8.82 -23.51 7.14
C ASP A 35 10.21 -22.85 7.03
N GLY A 36 10.72 -22.64 5.81
CA GLY A 36 11.99 -21.96 5.55
C GLY A 36 11.88 -20.43 5.48
N LEU A 37 12.92 -19.80 4.91
CA LEU A 37 12.99 -18.34 4.71
C LEU A 37 12.21 -17.84 3.50
N SER A 38 11.70 -18.72 2.65
CA SER A 38 11.00 -18.36 1.41
C SER A 38 9.53 -18.75 1.44
N ASN A 39 8.70 -18.01 0.73
CA ASN A 39 7.40 -18.49 0.26
C ASN A 39 7.58 -19.09 -1.15
N ILE A 40 6.63 -19.92 -1.56
CA ILE A 40 6.66 -20.55 -2.89
C ILE A 40 5.41 -20.17 -3.67
N LEU A 41 5.62 -19.70 -4.90
CA LEU A 41 4.58 -19.59 -5.92
C LEU A 41 4.60 -20.89 -6.73
N LEU A 42 3.46 -21.57 -6.82
CA LEU A 42 3.22 -22.68 -7.74
C LEU A 42 2.30 -22.24 -8.85
N VAL A 43 2.57 -22.71 -10.07
CA VAL A 43 1.89 -22.26 -11.28
C VAL A 43 1.71 -23.44 -12.22
N ARG A 44 0.57 -23.49 -12.90
CA ARG A 44 0.39 -24.46 -13.99
C ARG A 44 1.30 -24.09 -15.18
N PRO A 45 1.91 -25.07 -15.88
CA PRO A 45 2.91 -24.80 -16.93
C PRO A 45 2.47 -23.77 -17.98
N LYS A 46 1.24 -23.87 -18.48
CA LYS A 46 0.69 -22.94 -19.49
C LYS A 46 0.75 -21.47 -19.08
N LEU A 47 0.53 -21.16 -17.79
CA LEU A 47 0.57 -19.78 -17.31
C LEU A 47 2.02 -19.28 -17.19
N ALA A 48 2.92 -20.12 -16.68
CA ALA A 48 4.33 -19.78 -16.57
C ALA A 48 5.03 -19.63 -17.93
N GLU A 49 4.67 -20.46 -18.92
CA GLU A 49 5.13 -20.35 -20.31
C GLU A 49 4.76 -19.01 -20.94
N LYS A 50 3.55 -18.50 -20.66
CA LYS A 50 3.14 -17.17 -21.15
C LYS A 50 4.03 -16.06 -20.57
N TRP A 51 4.33 -16.10 -19.27
CA TRP A 51 5.24 -15.12 -18.65
C TRP A 51 6.65 -15.20 -19.22
N SER A 52 7.13 -16.41 -19.51
CA SER A 52 8.45 -16.60 -20.10
C SER A 52 8.52 -16.09 -21.54
N THR A 53 7.52 -16.44 -22.34
CA THR A 53 7.43 -16.02 -23.76
C THR A 53 7.24 -14.51 -23.89
N SER A 54 6.57 -13.85 -22.92
CA SER A 54 6.45 -12.40 -22.89
C SER A 54 7.68 -11.68 -22.32
N GLY A 55 8.73 -12.42 -21.93
CA GLY A 55 9.94 -11.84 -21.34
C GLY A 55 9.77 -11.25 -19.95
N LEU A 56 8.65 -11.54 -19.26
CA LEU A 56 8.45 -11.08 -17.88
C LEU A 56 9.42 -11.79 -16.92
N LEU A 57 9.65 -13.09 -17.14
CA LEU A 57 10.57 -13.90 -16.36
C LEU A 57 11.35 -14.86 -17.26
N ASP A 58 12.61 -15.10 -16.95
CA ASP A 58 13.37 -16.15 -17.64
C ASP A 58 12.86 -17.54 -17.21
N ALA A 59 12.78 -18.48 -18.16
CA ALA A 59 12.39 -19.86 -17.90
C ALA A 59 13.30 -20.53 -16.84
N ALA A 60 14.57 -20.13 -16.74
CA ALA A 60 15.54 -20.64 -15.79
C ALA A 60 15.22 -20.29 -14.33
N VAL A 61 14.37 -19.28 -14.09
CA VAL A 61 13.93 -18.90 -12.74
C VAL A 61 12.99 -19.95 -12.14
N PHE A 62 12.32 -20.74 -12.98
CA PHE A 62 11.33 -21.70 -12.53
C PHE A 62 11.97 -23.04 -12.14
N GLY A 63 11.72 -23.44 -10.89
CA GLY A 63 11.83 -24.83 -10.46
C GLY A 63 10.64 -25.66 -10.92
N ARG A 64 10.73 -26.98 -10.71
CA ARG A 64 9.64 -27.93 -10.97
C ARG A 64 9.27 -28.69 -9.71
N VAL A 65 7.98 -28.81 -9.44
CA VAL A 65 7.44 -29.53 -8.29
C VAL A 65 6.42 -30.57 -8.79
N PRO A 66 6.77 -31.87 -8.78
CA PRO A 66 5.83 -32.93 -9.16
C PRO A 66 4.87 -33.26 -8.01
N PHE A 67 3.59 -33.43 -8.30
CA PHE A 67 2.61 -33.91 -7.32
C PHE A 67 1.52 -34.74 -7.99
N GLY A 68 1.41 -36.01 -7.60
CA GLY A 68 0.56 -36.97 -8.30
C GLY A 68 0.97 -37.08 -9.78
N ASN A 69 0.02 -36.82 -10.68
CA ASN A 69 0.24 -36.83 -12.13
C ASN A 69 0.48 -35.42 -12.71
N GLU A 70 0.56 -34.39 -11.88
CA GLU A 70 0.80 -33.02 -12.30
C GLU A 70 2.24 -32.59 -12.01
N ILE A 71 2.76 -31.68 -12.85
CA ILE A 71 4.03 -30.99 -12.62
C ILE A 71 3.74 -29.49 -12.60
N PHE A 72 3.98 -28.87 -11.45
CA PHE A 72 3.88 -27.43 -11.29
C PHE A 72 5.23 -26.78 -11.57
N TRP A 73 5.19 -25.58 -12.12
CA TRP A 73 6.35 -24.69 -12.14
C TRP A 73 6.35 -23.89 -10.85
N SER A 74 7.54 -23.60 -10.32
CA SER A 74 7.66 -22.98 -9.00
C SER A 74 8.68 -21.86 -8.95
N ILE A 75 8.38 -20.82 -8.18
CA ILE A 75 9.33 -19.77 -7.82
C ILE A 75 9.42 -19.70 -6.30
N LEU A 76 10.62 -19.82 -5.75
CA LEU A 76 10.91 -19.50 -4.35
C LEU A 76 11.24 -18.02 -4.23
N SER A 77 10.53 -17.32 -3.35
CA SER A 77 10.78 -15.92 -3.02
C SER A 77 11.10 -15.80 -1.54
N ASP A 78 12.22 -15.17 -1.19
CA ASP A 78 12.53 -14.84 0.21
C ASP A 78 11.37 -14.05 0.83
N LYS A 79 11.01 -14.34 2.09
CA LYS A 79 9.91 -13.69 2.82
C LYS A 79 10.15 -12.20 3.06
N LYS A 80 11.39 -11.72 2.90
CA LYS A 80 11.71 -10.29 2.89
C LYS A 80 11.18 -9.56 1.65
N TYR A 81 10.89 -10.29 0.58
CA TYR A 81 10.30 -9.76 -0.64
C TYR A 81 8.80 -10.05 -0.67
N THR A 82 8.03 -9.08 -1.13
CA THR A 82 6.60 -9.23 -1.35
C THR A 82 6.33 -10.20 -2.49
N LEU A 83 5.55 -11.24 -2.19
CA LEU A 83 5.01 -12.20 -3.15
C LEU A 83 3.51 -12.36 -2.87
N GLY A 84 2.66 -11.84 -3.74
CA GLY A 84 1.22 -11.86 -3.54
C GLY A 84 0.42 -11.33 -4.73
N PRO A 85 -0.90 -11.55 -4.75
CA PRO A 85 -1.79 -10.93 -5.73
C PRO A 85 -1.85 -9.41 -5.55
N VAL A 86 -2.01 -8.66 -6.63
CA VAL A 86 -2.16 -7.19 -6.58
C VAL A 86 -3.47 -6.80 -5.90
N GLY A 87 -4.60 -7.37 -6.33
CA GLY A 87 -5.93 -6.95 -5.86
C GLY A 87 -6.29 -7.33 -4.42
N SER A 88 -5.63 -8.34 -3.84
CA SER A 88 -5.89 -8.82 -2.46
C SER A 88 -4.62 -8.94 -1.62
N GLY A 89 -3.52 -8.37 -2.11
CA GLY A 89 -2.26 -8.29 -1.40
C GLY A 89 -2.29 -7.29 -0.26
N LYS A 90 -1.19 -7.23 0.48
CA LYS A 90 -1.00 -6.20 1.50
C LYS A 90 -0.75 -4.85 0.83
N PRO A 91 -1.26 -3.73 1.41
CA PRO A 91 -0.82 -2.40 1.02
C PRO A 91 0.68 -2.20 1.28
N PRO A 92 1.29 -1.19 0.66
CA PRO A 92 2.64 -0.77 1.03
C PRO A 92 2.72 -0.39 2.51
N GLU A 93 3.80 -0.76 3.18
CA GLU A 93 4.03 -0.37 4.58
C GLU A 93 4.79 0.97 4.65
N ASN A 94 5.56 1.29 3.62
CA ASN A 94 6.37 2.50 3.54
C ASN A 94 6.55 3.01 2.10
N THR A 95 7.21 4.16 1.95
CA THR A 95 7.43 4.81 0.65
C THR A 95 8.31 3.98 -0.29
N VAL A 96 9.26 3.22 0.27
CA VAL A 96 10.16 2.35 -0.53
C VAL A 96 9.36 1.21 -1.15
N ASP A 97 8.47 0.57 -0.40
CA ASP A 97 7.59 -0.49 -0.93
C ASP A 97 6.72 0.06 -2.06
N ALA A 98 6.18 1.27 -1.87
CA ALA A 98 5.34 1.90 -2.86
C ALA A 98 6.09 2.26 -4.15
N LEU A 99 7.32 2.73 -4.01
CA LEU A 99 8.20 3.00 -5.15
C LEU A 99 8.60 1.71 -5.87
N ALA A 100 8.92 0.64 -5.13
CA ALA A 100 9.27 -0.66 -5.70
C ALA A 100 8.13 -1.23 -6.54
N PHE A 101 6.89 -1.17 -6.04
CA PHE A 101 5.71 -1.59 -6.78
C PHE A 101 5.50 -0.75 -8.04
N ALA A 102 5.62 0.58 -7.94
CA ALA A 102 5.47 1.47 -9.09
C ALA A 102 6.50 1.17 -10.20
N LEU A 103 7.77 0.95 -9.84
CA LEU A 103 8.80 0.54 -10.79
C LEU A 103 8.47 -0.82 -11.42
N ALA A 104 8.01 -1.80 -10.62
CA ALA A 104 7.62 -3.10 -11.14
C ALA A 104 6.45 -3.02 -12.14
N LEU A 105 5.45 -2.16 -11.87
CA LEU A 105 4.35 -1.89 -12.78
C LEU A 105 4.86 -1.32 -14.12
N ASN A 106 5.70 -0.29 -14.06
CA ASN A 106 6.26 0.35 -15.25
C ASN A 106 7.12 -0.62 -16.08
N GLU A 107 8.03 -1.35 -15.43
CA GLU A 107 8.89 -2.33 -16.12
C GLU A 107 8.08 -3.46 -16.76
N SER A 108 7.00 -3.90 -16.12
CA SER A 108 6.11 -4.91 -16.67
C SER A 108 5.31 -4.37 -17.87
N ARG A 109 4.86 -3.11 -17.80
CA ARG A 109 4.12 -2.43 -18.88
C ARG A 109 4.98 -2.22 -20.13
N LYS A 110 6.30 -2.02 -19.99
CA LYS A 110 7.23 -1.95 -21.13
C LYS A 110 7.26 -3.26 -21.94
N LEU A 111 7.05 -4.39 -21.28
CA LEU A 111 7.05 -5.72 -21.90
C LEU A 111 5.66 -6.11 -22.43
N LEU A 112 4.60 -5.72 -21.72
CA LEU A 112 3.22 -6.06 -22.06
C LEU A 112 2.34 -4.82 -22.12
N LYS A 113 2.03 -4.36 -23.34
CA LYS A 113 1.24 -3.13 -23.56
C LYS A 113 -0.24 -3.28 -23.24
N ASP A 114 -0.82 -4.45 -23.53
CA ASP A 114 -2.28 -4.64 -23.51
C ASP A 114 -2.76 -5.53 -22.35
N ALA A 115 -1.86 -6.08 -21.54
CA ALA A 115 -2.24 -6.95 -20.42
C ALA A 115 -2.81 -6.12 -19.25
N SER A 116 -3.85 -6.65 -18.60
CA SER A 116 -4.35 -6.09 -17.34
C SER A 116 -3.47 -6.56 -16.17
N PHE A 117 -3.17 -5.65 -15.22
CA PHE A 117 -2.36 -5.96 -14.04
C PHE A 117 -3.14 -5.96 -12.71
N HIS A 118 -4.45 -5.68 -12.71
CA HIS A 118 -5.24 -5.63 -11.47
C HIS A 118 -5.32 -6.97 -10.71
N ASP A 119 -5.30 -8.08 -11.44
CA ASP A 119 -5.35 -9.46 -10.96
C ASP A 119 -3.99 -10.16 -11.13
N ALA A 120 -2.92 -9.39 -11.38
CA ALA A 120 -1.58 -9.91 -11.51
C ALA A 120 -1.01 -10.38 -10.16
N LEU A 121 0.09 -11.12 -10.25
CA LEU A 121 0.94 -11.42 -9.11
C LEU A 121 2.09 -10.42 -9.06
N TYR A 122 2.27 -9.77 -7.92
CA TYR A 122 3.46 -8.98 -7.66
C TYR A 122 4.55 -9.88 -7.09
N ILE A 123 5.72 -9.86 -7.75
CA ILE A 123 6.94 -10.49 -7.24
C ILE A 123 8.04 -9.43 -7.16
N GLU A 124 8.20 -8.87 -5.97
CA GLU A 124 9.17 -7.81 -5.69
C GLU A 124 10.60 -8.24 -6.02
N GLN A 125 10.96 -9.50 -5.74
CA GLN A 125 12.30 -10.05 -6.00
C GLN A 125 12.75 -9.90 -7.46
N TYR A 126 11.80 -9.90 -8.42
CA TYR A 126 12.10 -9.73 -9.84
C TYR A 126 11.64 -8.36 -10.38
N ALA A 127 11.07 -7.50 -9.53
CA ALA A 127 10.44 -6.24 -9.92
C ALA A 127 9.46 -6.43 -11.10
N ARG A 128 8.53 -7.39 -10.96
CA ARG A 128 7.54 -7.71 -12.01
C ARG A 128 6.13 -7.89 -11.45
N LEU A 129 5.17 -7.49 -12.27
CA LEU A 129 3.77 -7.89 -12.19
C LEU A 129 3.51 -8.96 -13.25
N LEU A 130 2.94 -10.08 -12.84
CA LEU A 130 2.68 -11.23 -13.68
C LEU A 130 1.18 -11.37 -13.92
N PRO A 131 0.66 -10.99 -15.10
CA PRO A 131 -0.76 -11.09 -15.41
C PRO A 131 -1.23 -12.53 -15.32
N THR A 132 -2.46 -12.73 -14.84
CA THR A 132 -3.03 -14.08 -14.72
C THR A 132 -4.02 -14.40 -15.85
N TRP A 133 -4.32 -13.40 -16.71
CA TRP A 133 -5.23 -13.49 -17.86
C TRP A 133 -6.56 -14.13 -17.51
N THR A 134 -7.16 -13.70 -16.40
CA THR A 134 -8.51 -14.13 -16.04
C THR A 134 -9.55 -13.47 -16.95
N LEU A 135 -10.82 -13.84 -16.78
CA LEU A 135 -11.94 -13.29 -17.54
C LEU A 135 -12.43 -11.94 -16.99
N THR A 136 -11.75 -11.37 -16.00
CA THR A 136 -12.14 -10.08 -15.44
C THR A 136 -11.88 -8.94 -16.44
N PRO A 137 -12.68 -7.87 -16.39
CA PRO A 137 -12.46 -6.70 -17.23
C PRO A 137 -11.05 -6.12 -17.04
N ALA A 138 -10.47 -5.61 -18.13
CA ALA A 138 -9.23 -4.86 -18.03
C ALA A 138 -9.42 -3.61 -17.16
N VAL A 139 -8.39 -3.26 -16.41
CA VAL A 139 -8.37 -2.11 -15.50
C VAL A 139 -7.12 -1.31 -15.78
N ASP A 140 -7.28 0.01 -15.88
CA ASP A 140 -6.19 0.93 -16.17
C ASP A 140 -5.15 0.96 -15.04
N ASP A 141 -3.88 1.14 -15.40
CA ASP A 141 -2.76 1.17 -14.46
C ASP A 141 -2.89 2.25 -13.40
N GLU A 142 -3.54 3.38 -13.71
CA GLU A 142 -3.87 4.42 -12.73
C GLU A 142 -4.75 3.88 -11.60
N VAL A 143 -5.74 3.06 -11.94
CA VAL A 143 -6.65 2.44 -10.97
C VAL A 143 -5.93 1.33 -10.23
N VAL A 144 -5.10 0.53 -10.91
CA VAL A 144 -4.29 -0.52 -10.27
C VAL A 144 -3.39 0.07 -9.19
N LEU A 145 -2.59 1.10 -9.53
CA LEU A 145 -1.68 1.73 -8.58
C LEU A 145 -2.44 2.44 -7.46
N GLY A 146 -3.47 3.23 -7.77
CA GLY A 146 -4.23 3.95 -6.76
C GLY A 146 -4.95 3.02 -5.77
N THR A 147 -5.49 1.90 -6.28
CA THR A 147 -6.13 0.88 -5.44
C THR A 147 -5.12 0.19 -4.52
N TRP A 148 -3.95 -0.15 -5.05
CA TRP A 148 -2.91 -0.82 -4.26
C TRP A 148 -2.33 0.10 -3.17
N LEU A 149 -2.03 1.36 -3.50
CA LEU A 149 -1.51 2.36 -2.54
C LEU A 149 -2.46 2.65 -1.37
N THR A 150 -3.77 2.55 -1.61
CA THR A 150 -4.81 2.81 -0.60
C THR A 150 -5.25 1.56 0.15
N GLY A 151 -4.65 0.40 -0.14
CA GLY A 151 -5.04 -0.87 0.47
C GLY A 151 -6.43 -1.36 0.09
N GLY A 152 -6.87 -1.06 -1.14
CA GLY A 152 -8.10 -1.63 -1.72
C GLY A 152 -9.19 -0.61 -2.05
N VAL A 153 -8.98 0.70 -1.84
CA VAL A 153 -9.96 1.71 -2.26
C VAL A 153 -9.82 1.94 -3.76
N VAL A 154 -10.82 1.53 -4.53
CA VAL A 154 -10.80 1.65 -5.99
C VAL A 154 -10.81 3.12 -6.41
N MET A 155 -9.69 3.61 -6.92
CA MET A 155 -9.57 4.96 -7.47
C MET A 155 -8.34 5.12 -8.37
N PRO A 156 -8.40 5.96 -9.41
CA PRO A 156 -7.25 6.26 -10.25
C PRO A 156 -6.29 7.26 -9.59
N THR A 157 -5.02 7.23 -9.98
CA THR A 157 -3.98 8.20 -9.57
C THR A 157 -4.28 9.63 -10.00
N THR A 158 -5.06 9.83 -11.06
CA THR A 158 -5.56 11.14 -11.49
C THR A 158 -6.45 11.82 -10.43
N SER A 159 -7.04 11.05 -9.50
CA SER A 159 -7.74 11.57 -8.31
C SER A 159 -6.77 11.97 -7.19
N PHE A 160 -5.68 12.65 -7.55
CA PHE A 160 -4.50 12.84 -6.69
C PHE A 160 -4.80 13.44 -5.32
N ARG A 161 -5.68 14.45 -5.24
CA ARG A 161 -6.04 15.08 -3.94
C ARG A 161 -6.65 14.07 -2.97
N ARG A 162 -7.54 13.20 -3.46
CA ARG A 162 -8.17 12.15 -2.65
C ARG A 162 -7.17 11.05 -2.33
N LEU A 163 -6.31 10.70 -3.28
CA LEU A 163 -5.26 9.71 -3.09
C LEU A 163 -4.31 10.14 -1.98
N ALA A 164 -3.78 11.38 -2.04
CA ALA A 164 -2.92 11.97 -1.03
C ALA A 164 -3.56 12.03 0.37
N HIS A 165 -4.88 12.20 0.45
CA HIS A 165 -5.61 12.15 1.72
C HIS A 165 -5.67 10.73 2.30
N LEU A 166 -5.88 9.71 1.46
CA LEU A 166 -5.93 8.31 1.90
C LEU A 166 -4.54 7.73 2.17
N THR A 167 -3.51 8.20 1.46
CA THR A 167 -2.10 7.87 1.70
C THR A 167 -1.45 8.88 2.65
N GLY A 168 -2.15 9.28 3.72
CA GLY A 168 -1.69 10.32 4.65
C GLY A 168 -0.40 9.98 5.40
N TRP A 169 0.06 8.74 5.29
CA TRP A 169 1.34 8.24 5.80
C TRP A 169 2.54 8.64 4.92
N MET A 170 2.34 9.14 3.69
CA MET A 170 3.41 9.68 2.84
C MET A 170 3.17 11.16 2.46
N PRO A 171 4.23 11.96 2.29
CA PRO A 171 4.11 13.30 1.72
C PRO A 171 3.57 13.30 0.29
N ALA A 172 2.84 14.35 -0.09
CA ALA A 172 2.30 14.49 -1.45
C ALA A 172 3.40 14.52 -2.53
N GLY A 173 4.53 15.18 -2.27
CA GLY A 173 5.68 15.13 -3.17
C GLY A 173 6.24 13.73 -3.40
N GLU A 174 6.27 12.86 -2.38
CA GLU A 174 6.68 11.46 -2.54
C GLU A 174 5.65 10.64 -3.33
N LEU A 175 4.35 10.87 -3.07
CA LEU A 175 3.27 10.27 -3.86
C LEU A 175 3.41 10.62 -5.35
N ALA A 176 3.73 11.88 -5.67
CA ALA A 176 3.94 12.32 -7.05
C ALA A 176 5.12 11.57 -7.72
N LYS A 177 6.24 11.38 -6.99
CA LYS A 177 7.37 10.59 -7.48
C LYS A 177 6.97 9.14 -7.76
N ILE A 178 6.18 8.53 -6.88
CA ILE A 178 5.68 7.15 -7.06
C ILE A 178 4.81 7.04 -8.32
N VAL A 179 3.85 7.96 -8.52
CA VAL A 179 3.01 8.00 -9.72
C VAL A 179 3.86 8.16 -10.99
N THR A 180 4.88 9.03 -10.95
CA THR A 180 5.80 9.22 -12.08
C THR A 180 6.66 7.99 -12.34
N ALA A 181 7.16 7.32 -11.29
CA ALA A 181 7.96 6.11 -11.40
C ALA A 181 7.17 4.96 -12.05
N ALA A 182 5.85 4.93 -11.86
CA ALA A 182 4.95 4.01 -12.55
C ALA A 182 4.76 4.32 -14.04
N GLY A 183 5.33 5.42 -14.55
CA GLY A 183 5.13 5.87 -15.93
C GLY A 183 3.79 6.56 -16.17
N LEU A 184 3.11 7.01 -15.10
CA LEU A 184 1.79 7.63 -15.16
C LEU A 184 1.87 9.15 -15.04
N ALA A 185 0.88 9.84 -15.61
CA ALA A 185 0.82 11.29 -15.58
C ALA A 185 0.36 11.82 -14.22
N ILE A 186 1.03 12.87 -13.72
CA ILE A 186 0.58 13.61 -12.55
C ILE A 186 -0.34 14.76 -13.01
N PRO A 187 -1.50 14.97 -12.36
CA PRO A 187 -2.32 16.16 -12.61
C PRO A 187 -1.57 17.48 -12.31
N ALA A 188 -1.79 18.52 -13.13
CA ALA A 188 -1.08 19.80 -13.00
C ALA A 188 -1.28 20.52 -11.64
N ASN A 189 -2.32 20.16 -10.89
CA ASN A 189 -2.67 20.78 -9.60
C ASN A 189 -1.80 20.32 -8.41
N VAL A 190 -0.90 19.35 -8.60
CA VAL A 190 -0.07 18.81 -7.51
C VAL A 190 0.96 19.81 -6.99
N ALA A 191 1.52 20.65 -7.87
CA ALA A 191 2.51 21.68 -7.48
C ALA A 191 1.96 22.70 -6.46
N LEU A 192 0.64 22.83 -6.32
CA LEU A 192 -0.01 23.73 -5.36
C LEU A 192 -0.13 23.13 -3.96
N LEU A 193 -0.07 21.80 -3.82
CA LEU A 193 -0.29 21.11 -2.55
C LEU A 193 0.95 21.17 -1.64
N ASP A 194 2.16 21.09 -2.20
CA ASP A 194 3.40 21.18 -1.42
C ASP A 194 3.64 22.60 -0.85
N ARG A 195 3.26 23.65 -1.59
CA ARG A 195 3.41 25.05 -1.13
C ARG A 195 2.57 25.39 0.10
N ARG A 196 1.44 24.70 0.30
CA ARG A 196 0.51 24.99 1.41
C ARG A 196 1.00 24.48 2.76
N LYS A 197 1.77 23.39 2.81
CA LYS A 197 2.32 22.86 4.07
C LYS A 197 3.59 23.59 4.53
N SER A 198 4.39 24.11 3.61
CA SER A 198 5.60 24.89 3.95
C SER A 198 5.29 26.31 4.47
N ALA A 199 4.13 26.88 4.12
CA ALA A 199 3.75 28.22 4.57
C ALA A 199 3.22 28.28 6.03
N SER A 200 2.79 27.15 6.60
CA SER A 200 2.27 27.09 7.97
C SER A 200 3.34 26.92 9.07
N THR A 201 4.62 26.83 8.73
CA THR A 201 5.72 26.57 9.68
C THR A 201 6.65 27.78 9.91
N GLN A 202 6.41 28.93 9.28
CA GLN A 202 7.32 30.10 9.35
C GLN A 202 6.81 31.29 10.17
N GLN A 203 5.85 31.12 11.09
CA GLN A 203 5.39 32.22 11.96
C GLN A 203 5.43 31.89 13.45
N ILE A 204 6.50 31.27 13.96
CA ILE A 204 6.84 31.38 15.40
C ILE A 204 8.36 31.31 15.52
N GLU A 205 9.07 32.42 15.32
CA GLU A 205 10.39 32.66 15.93
C GLU A 205 10.84 34.10 15.65
N GLY A 206 10.85 34.94 16.67
CA GLY A 206 11.39 36.30 16.59
C GLY A 206 10.92 37.28 17.66
N ASN A 207 11.23 37.04 18.93
CA ASN A 207 11.96 38.01 19.79
C ASN A 207 12.02 37.56 21.26
N ALA A 208 13.21 37.12 21.67
CA ALA A 208 13.73 37.35 23.02
C ALA A 208 14.19 38.84 23.10
N THR A 209 14.31 39.54 24.23
CA THR A 209 14.98 39.14 25.46
C THR A 209 14.77 40.17 26.60
N THR A 210 14.74 39.67 27.84
CA THR A 210 15.27 40.22 29.12
C THR A 210 14.60 41.37 29.87
N GLY A 211 14.26 41.11 31.15
CA GLY A 211 14.53 42.05 32.24
C GLY A 211 13.68 42.02 33.52
N LYS A 212 14.06 41.15 34.48
CA LYS A 212 14.09 41.32 35.95
C LYS A 212 12.79 41.29 36.81
N GLU A 213 12.91 40.48 37.86
CA GLU A 213 12.06 40.34 39.05
C GLU A 213 11.98 41.63 39.89
N ALA A 214 10.80 41.89 40.47
CA ALA A 214 10.67 42.45 41.82
C ALA A 214 9.27 42.19 42.38
N ALA A 215 9.25 41.78 43.64
CA ALA A 215 8.09 41.44 44.43
C ALA A 215 7.24 42.66 44.87
N ASN A 216 6.05 42.31 45.39
CA ASN A 216 5.39 42.87 46.56
C ASN A 216 4.12 43.74 46.35
N TYR A 217 3.01 43.14 46.79
CA TYR A 217 1.68 43.60 47.16
C TYR A 217 1.40 45.11 47.31
N LYS A 218 0.24 45.53 46.78
CA LYS A 218 -0.76 46.30 47.55
C LYS A 218 -2.20 46.20 46.97
N THR A 219 -3.09 46.02 47.94
CA THR A 219 -4.51 45.70 48.04
C THR A 219 -5.52 46.71 47.45
N GLY A 220 -6.69 46.19 47.03
CA GLY A 220 -8.00 46.89 46.90
C GLY A 220 -8.49 46.91 45.44
N THR A 221 -9.54 46.21 45.00
CA THR A 221 -10.91 46.12 45.54
C THR A 221 -11.65 44.97 44.81
N ALA A 222 -12.42 44.14 45.52
CA ALA A 222 -13.34 43.12 44.95
C ALA A 222 -14.71 43.75 44.62
N PRO A 223 -15.70 43.09 43.98
CA PRO A 223 -15.77 41.70 43.50
C PRO A 223 -16.33 41.55 42.05
N GLU A 224 -16.03 40.47 41.31
CA GLU A 224 -17.05 39.82 40.48
C GLU A 224 -16.60 38.42 40.02
N LEU A 225 -17.56 37.51 40.04
CA LEU A 225 -17.40 36.07 39.82
C LEU A 225 -16.81 35.79 38.44
N ALA A 226 -15.78 34.95 38.39
CA ALA A 226 -15.25 34.44 37.14
C ALA A 226 -16.36 33.69 36.39
N GLU A 227 -16.80 34.25 35.26
CA GLU A 227 -17.68 33.59 34.31
C GLU A 227 -16.96 32.36 33.75
N VAL A 228 -17.42 31.18 34.14
CA VAL A 228 -17.05 29.92 33.50
C VAL A 228 -17.58 29.99 32.06
N GLN A 229 -16.67 29.97 31.07
CA GLN A 229 -17.04 29.99 29.66
C GLN A 229 -17.77 28.68 29.30
N VAL A 230 -19.10 28.74 29.23
CA VAL A 230 -19.94 27.61 28.82
C VAL A 230 -19.86 27.44 27.31
N PHE A 231 -19.53 26.24 26.86
CA PHE A 231 -19.48 25.88 25.45
C PHE A 231 -20.93 25.77 24.91
N LYS A 232 -21.22 26.35 23.73
CA LYS A 232 -22.55 26.34 23.10
C LYS A 232 -22.55 25.76 21.69
N LEU A 233 -23.52 24.89 21.38
CA LEU A 233 -23.70 24.27 20.06
C LEU A 233 -25.11 24.55 19.49
N PRO A 234 -25.21 25.25 18.35
CA PRO A 234 -26.51 25.52 17.72
C PRO A 234 -27.26 24.23 17.34
N GLY A 235 -28.46 24.06 17.91
CA GLY A 235 -29.38 22.97 17.56
C GLY A 235 -29.03 21.59 18.10
N ARG A 236 -28.06 21.47 19.03
CA ARG A 236 -27.67 20.19 19.65
C ARG A 236 -27.50 20.30 21.17
N PRO A 237 -28.60 20.50 21.92
CA PRO A 237 -28.53 20.74 23.37
C PRO A 237 -27.94 19.57 24.16
N GLN A 238 -28.16 18.33 23.71
CA GLN A 238 -27.66 17.13 24.41
C GLN A 238 -26.14 16.95 24.33
N LEU A 239 -25.49 17.44 23.26
CA LEU A 239 -24.03 17.40 23.14
C LEU A 239 -23.38 18.56 23.88
N GLU A 240 -24.04 19.72 23.89
CA GLU A 240 -23.64 20.88 24.67
C GLU A 240 -23.51 20.53 26.16
N GLU A 241 -24.52 19.86 26.71
CA GLU A 241 -24.55 19.40 28.10
C GLU A 241 -23.40 18.43 28.40
N PHE A 242 -23.18 17.43 27.53
CA PHE A 242 -22.09 16.47 27.67
C PHE A 242 -20.70 17.14 27.74
N PHE A 243 -20.42 18.12 26.87
CA PHE A 243 -19.13 18.79 26.84
C PHE A 243 -18.88 19.66 28.07
N ASN A 244 -19.91 20.35 28.56
CA ASN A 244 -19.80 21.18 29.76
C ASN A 244 -19.61 20.34 31.04
N GLU A 245 -20.07 19.08 31.06
CA GLU A 245 -19.89 18.20 32.22
C GLU A 245 -18.55 17.43 32.22
N HIS A 246 -17.98 17.11 31.05
CA HIS A 246 -16.89 16.12 30.94
C HIS A 246 -15.57 16.67 30.40
N VAL A 247 -15.52 17.91 29.88
CA VAL A 247 -14.36 18.39 29.10
C VAL A 247 -13.89 19.82 29.47
N ILE A 248 -14.53 20.51 30.42
CA ILE A 248 -14.09 21.84 30.92
C ILE A 248 -13.51 21.72 32.34
#